data_AF-A0A0N1AZU7-F1
#
_entry.id   AF-A0A0N1AZU7-F1
#
_cell.length_a   1.000
_cell.length_b   1.000
_cell.length_c   1.000
_cell.angle_alpha   90.00
_cell.angle_beta   90.00
_cell.angle_gamma   90.00
#
_symmetry.space_group_name_H-M   'P 1'
#
loop_
_entity.id
_entity.type
_entity.pdbx_description
1 polymer ?
#
loop_
_entity_poly.entity_id
_entity_poly.type
_entity_poly.pdbx_seq_one_letter_code
_entity_poly.pdbx_strand_id
1 'polypeptide(L)'
;MPIAPVRPVAERQLAAHFVAEGAISMADAIAFVPVKAGQKRAFDRLKGADVLKTDGQGRWYLDEAKWGKHRSDRRTRAVLTMLAVAAAGAFAALR
;
A
#
# COMPACT_ATOMS: atom_id res chain seq x y z
N MET A 1 4.98 10.30 -25.18
CA MET A 1 4.28 10.67 -23.93
C MET A 1 4.60 9.63 -22.87
N PRO A 2 5.28 9.94 -21.76
CA PRO A 2 5.44 8.98 -20.69
C PRO A 2 4.08 8.76 -20.03
N ILE A 3 3.53 7.55 -20.15
CA ILE A 3 2.32 7.15 -19.45
C ILE A 3 2.70 7.13 -17.96
N ALA A 4 2.31 8.15 -17.21
CA ALA A 4 2.48 8.15 -15.76
C ALA A 4 1.90 6.83 -15.24
N PRO A 5 2.63 6.06 -14.41
CA PRO A 5 2.13 4.78 -13.94
C PRO A 5 0.83 5.04 -13.21
N VAL A 6 -0.29 4.60 -13.80
CA VAL A 6 -1.62 4.68 -13.22
C VAL A 6 -1.56 3.89 -11.92
N ARG A 7 -1.22 4.56 -10.80
CA ARG A 7 -1.48 4.01 -9.47
C ARG A 7 -2.99 3.77 -9.45
N PRO A 8 -3.43 2.52 -9.31
CA PRO A 8 -4.74 2.15 -9.82
C PRO A 8 -5.78 2.74 -8.89
N VAL A 9 -6.63 3.59 -9.44
CA VAL A 9 -7.77 4.19 -8.73
C VAL A 9 -8.56 3.11 -7.97
N ALA A 10 -8.62 1.89 -8.53
CA ALA A 10 -9.23 0.73 -7.91
C ALA A 10 -8.62 0.28 -6.56
N GLU A 11 -7.29 0.35 -6.35
CA GLU A 11 -6.68 -0.01 -5.06
C GLU A 11 -7.02 1.02 -3.99
N ARG A 12 -7.01 2.31 -4.36
CA ARG A 12 -7.41 3.39 -3.43
C ARG A 12 -8.88 3.29 -3.06
N GLN A 13 -9.75 3.01 -4.03
CA GLN A 13 -11.17 2.79 -3.78
C GLN A 13 -11.41 1.58 -2.89
N LEU A 14 -10.68 0.49 -3.13
CA LEU A 14 -10.78 -0.72 -2.31
C LEU A 14 -10.33 -0.45 -0.88
N ALA A 15 -9.17 0.16 -0.68
CA ALA A 15 -8.68 0.54 0.64
C ALA A 15 -9.64 1.52 1.34
N ALA A 16 -10.20 2.49 0.61
CA ALA A 16 -11.18 3.42 1.16
C ALA A 16 -12.46 2.72 1.62
N HIS A 17 -12.91 1.67 0.92
CA HIS A 17 -14.04 0.85 1.34
C HIS A 17 -13.76 0.13 2.67
N PHE A 18 -12.62 -0.55 2.80
CA PHE A 18 -12.26 -1.19 4.06
C PHE A 18 -12.13 -0.20 5.23
N VAL A 19 -11.57 0.99 4.99
CA VAL A 19 -11.48 2.05 6.01
C VAL A 19 -12.87 2.57 6.39
N ALA A 20 -13.76 2.79 5.41
CA ALA A 20 -15.11 3.28 5.66
C ALA A 20 -15.95 2.28 6.48
N GLU A 21 -15.73 0.98 6.27
CA GLU A 21 -16.37 -0.10 7.03
C GLU A 21 -15.67 -0.38 8.38
N GLY A 22 -14.58 0.33 8.71
CA GLY A 22 -13.80 0.11 9.93
C GLY A 22 -12.96 -1.17 9.92
N ALA A 23 -12.88 -1.87 8.79
CA ALA A 23 -12.16 -3.12 8.60
C ALA A 23 -10.64 -2.91 8.44
N ILE A 24 -10.04 -2.25 9.42
CA ILE A 24 -8.61 -1.92 9.51
C ILE A 24 -7.86 -2.80 10.52
N SER A 25 -8.56 -3.73 11.15
CA SER A 25 -8.03 -4.66 12.15
C SER A 25 -8.64 -6.05 11.94
N MET A 26 -8.00 -7.09 12.49
CA MET A 26 -8.53 -8.45 12.44
C MET A 26 -9.89 -8.58 13.15
N ALA A 27 -10.12 -7.82 14.21
CA ALA A 27 -11.38 -7.85 14.97
C ALA A 27 -12.56 -7.32 14.13
N ASP A 28 -12.27 -6.36 13.24
CA ASP A 28 -13.26 -5.67 12.41
C ASP A 28 -13.26 -6.18 10.97
N ALA A 29 -12.63 -7.33 10.70
CA ALA A 29 -12.53 -7.89 9.35
C ALA A 29 -13.93 -8.07 8.73
N ILE A 30 -14.11 -7.82 7.45
CA ILE A 30 -15.42 -7.94 6.78
C ILE A 30 -15.40 -9.04 5.73
N ALA A 31 -16.55 -9.67 5.51
CA ALA A 31 -16.72 -10.51 4.34
C ALA A 31 -16.66 -9.60 3.10
N PHE A 32 -15.76 -9.91 2.16
CA PHE A 32 -15.58 -9.09 0.98
C PHE A 32 -15.35 -9.96 -0.25
N VAL A 33 -16.15 -9.76 -1.29
CA VAL A 33 -16.05 -10.47 -2.57
C VAL A 33 -15.98 -9.44 -3.70
N PRO A 34 -14.87 -9.38 -4.46
CA PRO A 34 -14.74 -8.43 -5.57
C PRO A 34 -15.66 -8.83 -6.72
N VAL A 35 -16.56 -7.92 -7.12
CA VAL A 35 -17.54 -8.17 -8.20
C VAL A 35 -17.00 -7.76 -9.57
N LYS A 36 -16.19 -6.70 -9.64
CA LYS A 36 -15.66 -6.15 -10.89
C LYS A 36 -14.25 -6.65 -11.18
N ALA A 37 -13.92 -6.92 -12.44
CA ALA A 37 -12.58 -7.40 -12.84
C ALA A 37 -11.44 -6.46 -12.40
N GLY A 38 -11.66 -5.13 -12.45
CA GLY A 38 -10.69 -4.14 -11.96
C GLY A 38 -10.48 -4.20 -10.44
N GLN A 39 -11.56 -4.43 -9.69
CA GLN A 39 -11.52 -4.58 -8.23
C GLN A 39 -10.86 -5.91 -7.83
N LYS A 40 -11.11 -6.98 -8.59
CA LYS A 40 -10.42 -8.28 -8.39
C LYS A 40 -8.91 -8.13 -8.55
N ARG A 41 -8.45 -7.47 -9.62
CA ARG A 41 -7.01 -7.23 -9.83
C ARG A 41 -6.40 -6.38 -8.71
N ALA A 42 -7.12 -5.36 -8.23
CA ALA A 42 -6.68 -4.54 -7.11
C ALA A 42 -6.60 -5.35 -5.81
N PHE A 43 -7.61 -6.18 -5.55
CA PHE A 43 -7.66 -7.08 -4.40
C PHE A 43 -6.49 -8.08 -4.41
N ASP A 44 -6.24 -8.73 -5.55
CA ASP A 44 -5.13 -9.67 -5.73
C ASP A 44 -3.77 -8.97 -5.51
N ARG A 45 -3.62 -7.71 -5.92
CA ARG A 45 -2.40 -6.91 -5.68
C ARG A 45 -2.22 -6.52 -4.22
N LEU A 46 -3.27 -6.05 -3.55
CA LEU A 46 -3.19 -5.69 -2.13
C LEU A 46 -2.94 -6.92 -1.25
N LYS A 47 -3.51 -8.07 -1.63
CA LYS A 47 -3.20 -9.37 -1.02
C LYS A 47 -1.73 -9.76 -1.23
N GLY A 48 -1.22 -9.67 -2.47
CA GLY A 48 0.19 -9.97 -2.77
C GLY A 48 1.18 -9.01 -2.10
N ALA A 49 0.76 -7.78 -1.81
CA ALA A 49 1.55 -6.79 -1.09
C ALA A 49 1.46 -6.89 0.44
N ASP A 50 0.75 -7.89 0.98
CA ASP A 50 0.50 -8.07 2.42
C ASP A 50 -0.20 -6.85 3.07
N VAL A 51 -0.96 -6.10 2.26
CA VAL A 51 -1.77 -4.96 2.69
C VAL A 51 -3.18 -5.41 3.06
N LEU A 52 -3.72 -6.39 2.34
CA LEU A 52 -4.98 -7.03 2.67
C LEU A 52 -4.70 -8.37 3.34
N LYS A 53 -5.19 -8.55 4.56
CA LYS A 53 -5.01 -9.77 5.35
C LYS A 53 -6.35 -10.42 5.62
N THR A 54 -6.30 -11.73 5.88
CA THR A 54 -7.48 -12.51 6.25
C THR A 54 -7.42 -12.91 7.71
N ASP A 55 -8.58 -13.05 8.34
CA ASP A 55 -8.75 -13.63 9.67
C ASP A 55 -8.63 -15.17 9.67
N GLY A 56 -8.47 -15.79 8.50
CA GLY A 56 -8.44 -17.24 8.32
C GLY A 56 -9.82 -17.89 8.19
N GLN A 57 -10.91 -17.12 8.36
CA GLN A 57 -12.31 -17.57 8.23
C GLN A 57 -13.00 -16.98 7.00
N GLY A 58 -12.24 -16.32 6.12
CA GLY A 58 -12.74 -15.73 4.87
C GLY A 58 -13.17 -14.27 4.99
N ARG A 59 -12.92 -13.62 6.14
CA ARG A 59 -13.07 -12.17 6.28
C ARG A 59 -11.71 -11.51 6.00
N TRP A 60 -11.78 -10.25 5.61
CA TRP A 60 -10.66 -9.46 5.15
C TRP A 60 -10.58 -8.14 5.90
N TYR A 61 -9.35 -7.75 6.22
CA TYR A 61 -9.06 -6.45 6.80
C TYR A 61 -7.85 -5.81 6.13
N LEU A 62 -7.81 -4.49 6.18
CA LEU A 62 -6.72 -3.68 5.68
C LEU A 62 -5.69 -3.45 6.80
N ASP A 63 -4.45 -3.87 6.60
CA ASP A 63 -3.36 -3.52 7.51
C ASP A 63 -2.93 -2.06 7.23
N GLU A 64 -3.32 -1.13 8.10
CA GLU A 64 -3.02 0.29 7.92
C GLU A 64 -1.52 0.61 7.89
N ALA A 65 -0.71 -0.13 8.65
CA ALA A 65 0.74 0.08 8.69
C ALA A 65 1.37 -0.31 7.34
N LYS A 66 0.94 -1.45 6.78
CA LYS A 66 1.36 -1.91 5.45
C LYS A 66 0.79 -1.03 4.34
N TRP A 67 -0.46 -0.58 4.45
CA TRP A 67 -1.06 0.36 3.50
C TRP A 67 -0.31 1.70 3.48
N GLY A 68 0.03 2.23 4.65
CA GLY A 68 0.84 3.44 4.81
C GLY A 68 2.20 3.31 4.16
N LYS A 69 2.91 2.19 4.39
CA LYS A 69 4.19 1.88 3.71
C LYS A 69 4.03 1.73 2.21
N HIS A 70 3.03 0.97 1.74
CA HIS A 70 2.72 0.77 0.33
C HIS A 70 2.44 2.10 -0.40
N ARG A 71 1.75 3.05 0.27
CA ARG A 71 1.50 4.40 -0.26
C ARG A 71 2.77 5.26 -0.24
N SER A 72 3.51 5.21 0.87
CA SER A 72 4.65 6.07 1.22
C SER A 72 5.98 5.62 0.63
N ASP A 73 6.06 4.44 0.03
CA ASP A 73 7.29 3.87 -0.52
C ASP A 73 7.94 4.71 -1.64
N ARG A 74 7.28 5.79 -2.09
CA ARG A 74 7.91 6.81 -2.94
C ARG A 74 8.57 7.96 -2.16
N ARG A 75 7.95 8.43 -1.07
CA ARG A 75 8.47 9.54 -0.26
C ARG A 75 9.58 9.07 0.67
N THR A 76 9.39 7.93 1.34
CA THR A 76 10.41 7.37 2.25
C THR A 76 11.64 6.92 1.47
N ARG A 77 11.46 6.29 0.30
CA ARG A 77 12.60 5.99 -0.59
C ARG A 77 13.31 7.26 -1.03
N ALA A 78 12.61 8.28 -1.54
CA ALA A 78 13.23 9.53 -1.98
C ALA A 78 13.99 10.26 -0.86
N VAL A 79 13.43 10.28 0.36
CA VAL A 79 14.10 10.88 1.54
C VAL A 79 15.31 10.04 1.96
N LEU A 80 15.22 8.70 1.94
CA LEU A 80 16.36 7.81 2.21
C LEU A 80 17.45 7.95 1.14
N THR A 81 17.11 8.04 -0.15
CA THR A 81 18.12 8.30 -1.19
C THR A 81 18.72 9.69 -1.05
N MET A 82 17.93 10.73 -0.77
CA MET A 82 18.48 12.07 -0.52
C MET A 82 19.40 12.10 0.70
N LEU A 83 19.05 11.42 1.79
CA LEU A 83 19.91 11.30 2.97
C LEU A 83 21.18 10.51 2.66
N ALA A 84 21.09 9.40 1.91
CA ALA A 84 22.25 8.63 1.49
C ALA A 84 23.19 9.43 0.57
N VAL A 85 22.63 10.22 -0.36
CA VAL A 85 23.40 11.13 -1.24
C VAL A 85 24.04 12.26 -0.44
N ALA A 86 23.33 12.86 0.52
CA ALA A 86 23.87 13.89 1.40
C ALA A 86 25.00 13.36 2.29
N ALA A 87 24.85 12.16 2.85
CA ALA A 87 25.89 11.50 3.64
C ALA A 87 27.13 11.16 2.79
N ALA A 88 26.95 10.70 1.56
CA ALA A 88 28.05 10.43 0.64
C ALA A 88 28.80 11.71 0.22
N GLY A 89 28.07 12.81 -0.01
CA GLY A 89 28.67 14.11 -0.32
C GLY A 89 29.49 14.70 0.84
N ALA A 90 29.01 14.53 2.08
CA ALA A 90 29.73 14.97 3.28
C ALA A 90 31.03 14.19 3.52
N PHE A 91 31.04 12.89 3.24
CA PHE A 91 32.25 12.06 3.33
C PHE A 91 33.28 12.39 2.25
N ALA A 92 32.85 12.71 1.04
CA ALA A 92 33.76 13.10 -0.05
C ALA A 92 34.43 14.46 0.17
N ALA A 93 33.79 15.37 0.93
CA ALA A 93 34.35 16.68 1.28
C ALA A 93 35.30 16.65 2.50
N LEU A 94 35.35 15.53 3.24
CA LEU A 94 36.18 15.35 4.44
C LEU A 94 37.40 14.43 4.21
N ARG A 95 37.64 14.02 2.95
CA ARG A 95 38.73 13.15 2.46
C ARG A 95 39.74 13.97 1.65
#